data_AF-A0A6J6NZE0-F1
#
_entry.id   AF-A0A6J6NZE0-F1
#
_cell.length_a   1.000
_cell.length_b   1.000
_cell.length_c   1.000
_cell.angle_alpha   90.00
_cell.angle_beta   90.00
_cell.angle_gamma   90.00
#
_symmetry.space_group_name_H-M   'P 1'
#
loop_
_entity.id
_entity.type
_entity.pdbx_description
1 polymer ?
#
loop_
_entity_poly.entity_id
_entity_poly.type
_entity_poly.pdbx_seq_one_letter_code
_entity_poly.pdbx_strand_id
1 'polypeptide(L)'
;MPYFMCPNCKLRRSIVSGAESLGEEPDHTRPPCFNCACDQTFEMRNDYFPADATAFVVIDSTDTIKVAGSELEAFAGLSSADVVGGNLYEKLALSAEQALADVREHDARRLEQELTMRNADGVEVTVWADFFPSPDMSGDILVAVTPV
;
A
#
# COMPACT_ATOMS: atom_id res chain seq x y z
N MET A 1 -18.50 7.69 -3.94
CA MET A 1 -17.45 8.58 -4.47
C MET A 1 -16.11 7.95 -4.12
N PRO A 2 -15.31 7.52 -5.10
CA PRO A 2 -14.06 6.82 -4.84
C PRO A 2 -13.00 7.81 -4.32
N TYR A 3 -12.19 7.34 -3.37
CA TYR A 3 -11.02 8.07 -2.88
C TYR A 3 -9.79 7.29 -3.27
N PHE A 4 -8.77 7.99 -3.74
CA PHE A 4 -7.49 7.41 -4.10
C PHE A 4 -6.47 7.80 -3.04
N MET A 5 -5.66 6.83 -2.65
CA MET A 5 -4.58 7.02 -1.70
C MET A 5 -3.25 6.75 -2.41
N CYS A 6 -2.32 7.69 -2.28
CA CYS A 6 -0.96 7.50 -2.76
C CYS A 6 -0.18 6.65 -1.75
N PRO A 7 0.40 5.50 -2.13
CA PRO A 7 1.19 4.66 -1.24
C PRO A 7 2.50 5.32 -0.82
N ASN A 8 3.03 6.27 -1.60
CA ASN A 8 4.29 6.92 -1.27
C ASN A 8 4.15 8.08 -0.26
N CYS A 9 3.10 8.91 -0.39
CA CYS A 9 2.94 10.13 0.44
C CYS A 9 1.61 10.20 1.21
N LYS A 10 0.82 9.14 1.20
CA LYS A 10 -0.51 9.02 1.85
C LYS A 10 -1.53 10.08 1.45
N LEU A 11 -1.27 10.85 0.40
CA LEU A 11 -2.21 11.84 -0.11
C LEU A 11 -3.53 11.16 -0.47
N ARG A 12 -4.59 11.54 0.22
CA ARG A 12 -5.97 11.12 -0.03
C ARG A 12 -6.66 12.14 -0.92
N ARG A 13 -7.19 11.71 -2.06
CA ARG A 13 -7.89 12.59 -3.01
C ARG A 13 -9.18 11.94 -3.51
N SER A 14 -10.24 12.73 -3.70
CA SER A 14 -11.38 12.34 -4.53
C SER A 14 -11.16 12.83 -5.96
N ILE A 15 -11.55 12.03 -6.95
CA ILE A 15 -11.40 12.38 -8.38
C ILE A 15 -12.33 13.56 -8.82
N VAL A 16 -13.11 14.16 -7.91
CA VAL A 16 -14.10 15.20 -8.27
C VAL A 16 -13.51 16.60 -8.53
N SER A 17 -12.21 16.82 -8.31
CA SER A 17 -11.61 18.15 -8.49
C SER A 17 -10.47 18.13 -9.50
N GLY A 18 -10.82 18.11 -10.79
CA GLY A 18 -9.85 18.21 -11.88
C GLY A 18 -10.48 18.28 -13.27
N ALA A 19 -11.35 19.27 -13.48
CA ALA A 19 -11.92 19.72 -14.75
C ALA A 19 -12.98 18.83 -15.42
N GLU A 20 -14.11 19.46 -15.65
CA GLU A 20 -15.06 19.25 -16.72
C GLU A 20 -14.35 18.95 -18.06
N SER A 21 -14.17 17.67 -18.41
CA SER A 21 -14.18 17.25 -19.81
C SER A 21 -15.59 16.77 -20.12
N LEU A 22 -16.27 17.57 -20.93
CA LEU A 22 -17.61 17.31 -21.44
C LEU A 22 -17.65 15.95 -22.16
N GLY A 23 -18.33 14.98 -21.57
CA GLY A 23 -18.93 13.86 -22.31
C GLY A 23 -18.06 12.63 -22.58
N GLU A 24 -16.90 12.48 -21.96
CA GLU A 24 -16.15 11.22 -22.00
C GLU A 24 -16.33 10.46 -20.68
N GLU A 25 -16.64 9.17 -20.79
CA GLU A 25 -16.73 8.24 -19.65
C GLU A 25 -15.46 8.40 -18.79
N PRO A 26 -15.56 8.33 -17.45
CA PRO A 26 -14.40 8.48 -16.58
C PRO A 26 -13.38 7.40 -16.95
N ASP A 27 -12.33 7.81 -17.65
CA ASP A 27 -11.20 6.95 -17.95
C ASP A 27 -10.66 6.47 -16.60
N HIS A 28 -10.66 5.16 -16.40
CA HIS A 28 -10.11 4.50 -15.22
C HIS A 28 -8.57 4.63 -15.15
N THR A 29 -7.96 5.51 -15.95
CA THR A 29 -6.55 5.90 -15.81
C THR A 29 -6.32 6.55 -14.45
N ARG A 30 -5.67 5.80 -13.57
CA ARG A 30 -5.10 6.27 -12.30
C ARG A 30 -4.15 7.45 -12.59
N PRO A 31 -4.54 8.71 -12.29
CA PRO A 31 -3.62 9.81 -12.50
C PRO A 31 -2.44 9.64 -11.53
N PRO A 32 -1.19 9.89 -11.97
CA PRO A 32 -0.06 9.89 -11.07
C PRO A 32 -0.29 10.91 -9.95
N CYS A 33 0.26 10.62 -8.77
CA CYS A 33 0.16 11.51 -7.63
C CYS A 33 0.81 12.86 -7.97
N PHE A 34 0.03 13.94 -7.97
CA PHE A 34 0.54 15.30 -8.19
C PHE A 34 1.61 15.72 -7.17
N ASN A 35 1.55 15.21 -5.93
CA ASN A 35 2.45 15.61 -4.86
C ASN A 35 3.84 14.98 -4.97
N CYS A 36 3.93 13.72 -5.40
CA CYS A 36 5.21 12.99 -5.41
C CYS A 36 5.50 12.22 -6.72
N ALA A 37 4.70 12.44 -7.77
CA ALA A 37 4.77 11.77 -9.07
C ALA A 37 4.68 10.23 -9.05
N CYS A 38 4.23 9.63 -7.93
CA CYS A 38 4.03 8.19 -7.83
C CYS A 38 2.91 7.76 -8.79
N ASP A 39 3.20 6.77 -9.63
CA ASP A 39 2.33 6.23 -10.67
C ASP A 39 1.33 5.20 -10.14
N GLN A 40 1.52 4.72 -8.92
CA GLN A 40 0.60 3.79 -8.24
C GLN A 40 -0.32 4.55 -7.29
N THR A 41 -1.63 4.36 -7.41
CA THR A 41 -2.62 4.91 -6.47
C THR A 41 -3.68 3.85 -6.20
N PHE A 42 -4.12 3.69 -4.96
CA PHE A 42 -5.11 2.66 -4.60
C PHE A 42 -6.48 3.29 -4.33
N GLU A 43 -7.53 2.72 -4.92
CA GLU A 43 -8.90 3.11 -4.58
C GLU A 43 -9.24 2.56 -3.20
N MET A 44 -9.45 3.45 -2.25
CA MET A 44 -9.82 3.11 -0.88
C MET A 44 -11.31 3.36 -0.68
N ARG A 45 -11.94 2.44 0.05
CA ARG A 45 -13.32 2.64 0.52
C ARG A 45 -13.36 3.82 1.49
N ASN A 46 -14.50 4.51 1.53
CA ASN A 46 -14.67 5.72 2.36
C ASN A 46 -14.64 5.46 3.88
N ASP A 47 -14.53 4.19 4.29
CA ASP A 47 -14.44 3.75 5.69
C ASP A 47 -13.00 3.56 6.18
N TYR A 48 -11.99 3.64 5.30
CA TYR A 48 -10.61 3.42 5.69
C TYR A 48 -9.86 4.72 5.98
N PHE A 49 -9.31 4.80 7.19
CA PHE A 49 -8.45 5.88 7.65
C PHE A 49 -7.22 5.24 8.32
N PRO A 50 -6.04 5.27 7.67
CA PRO A 50 -4.82 4.74 8.26
C PRO A 50 -4.44 5.54 9.50
N ALA A 51 -3.76 4.91 10.45
CA ALA A 51 -3.14 5.62 11.56
C ALA A 51 -2.01 6.53 11.06
N ASP A 52 -1.64 7.54 11.83
CA ASP A 52 -0.59 8.48 11.43
C ASP A 52 0.75 7.77 11.17
N ALA A 53 1.07 6.75 11.96
CA ALA A 53 2.29 5.95 11.83
C ALA A 53 2.21 4.82 10.79
N THR A 54 1.07 4.64 10.12
CA THR A 54 0.92 3.61 9.09
C THR A 54 1.82 3.93 7.90
N ALA A 55 2.64 2.95 7.51
CA ALA A 55 3.40 2.93 6.28
C ALA A 55 2.73 2.07 5.23
N PHE A 56 2.82 2.50 3.98
CA PHE A 56 2.29 1.76 2.84
C PHE A 56 3.42 1.10 2.06
N VAL A 57 3.24 -0.17 1.74
CA VAL A 57 4.13 -0.97 0.90
C VAL A 57 3.28 -1.57 -0.20
N VAL A 58 3.66 -1.36 -1.46
CA VAL A 58 3.00 -2.01 -2.60
C VAL A 58 3.87 -3.17 -3.05
N ILE A 59 3.27 -4.34 -3.17
CA ILE A 59 3.91 -5.54 -3.74
C ILE A 59 3.21 -5.95 -5.03
N ASP A 60 3.94 -6.62 -5.92
CA ASP A 60 3.35 -7.27 -7.09
C ASP A 60 2.88 -8.71 -6.80
N SER A 61 2.46 -9.41 -7.85
CA SER A 61 2.01 -10.80 -7.79
C SER A 61 3.12 -11.80 -7.40
N THR A 62 4.39 -11.37 -7.41
CA THR A 62 5.58 -12.16 -7.03
C THR A 62 6.13 -11.77 -5.65
N ASP A 63 5.38 -10.96 -4.88
CA ASP A 63 5.80 -10.41 -3.59
C ASP A 63 7.00 -9.45 -3.68
N THR A 64 7.29 -8.90 -4.87
CA THR A 64 8.34 -7.89 -5.06
C THR A 64 7.81 -6.51 -4.69
N ILE A 65 8.54 -5.78 -3.85
CA ILE A 65 8.17 -4.44 -3.40
C ILE A 65 8.36 -3.42 -4.53
N LYS A 66 7.29 -2.77 -4.95
CA LYS A 66 7.28 -1.72 -5.99
C LYS A 66 7.36 -0.32 -5.40
N VAL A 67 6.69 -0.10 -4.27
CA VAL A 67 6.65 1.20 -3.58
C VAL A 67 6.74 0.96 -2.09
N ALA A 68 7.48 1.81 -1.37
CA ALA A 68 7.48 1.88 0.08
C ALA A 68 7.40 3.35 0.51
N GLY A 69 6.41 3.67 1.34
CA GLY A 69 6.18 5.01 1.87
C GLY A 69 7.20 5.40 2.93
N SER A 70 7.40 6.71 3.10
CA SER A 70 8.40 7.30 4.01
C SER A 70 8.23 6.91 5.49
N GLU A 71 7.02 6.54 5.90
CA GLU A 71 6.73 6.14 7.27
C GLU A 71 7.41 4.83 7.65
N LEU A 72 7.72 3.97 6.68
CA LEU A 72 8.45 2.75 6.94
C LEU A 72 9.86 3.06 7.48
N GLU A 73 10.48 4.11 6.95
CA GLU A 73 11.77 4.60 7.45
C GLU A 73 11.62 5.20 8.85
N ALA A 74 10.54 5.96 9.07
CA ALA A 74 10.30 6.65 10.33
C ALA A 74 10.17 5.70 11.54
N PHE A 75 9.54 4.53 11.39
CA PHE A 75 9.37 3.59 12.50
C PHE A 75 10.22 2.33 12.41
N ALA A 76 10.51 1.82 11.21
CA ALA A 76 11.27 0.59 11.04
C ALA A 76 12.73 0.84 10.61
N GLY A 77 13.11 2.10 10.32
CA GLY A 77 14.46 2.45 9.85
C GLY A 77 14.78 1.95 8.45
N LEU A 78 13.79 1.48 7.69
CA LEU A 78 13.95 0.91 6.36
C LEU A 78 13.51 1.94 5.32
N SER A 79 14.47 2.47 4.55
CA SER A 79 14.15 3.43 3.49
C SER A 79 13.54 2.73 2.28
N SER A 80 12.88 3.51 1.42
CA SER A 80 12.38 2.99 0.14
C SER A 80 13.51 2.42 -0.72
N ALA A 81 14.70 3.03 -0.70
CA ALA A 81 15.87 2.54 -1.43
C ALA A 81 16.39 1.19 -0.92
N ASP A 82 16.16 0.86 0.36
CA ASP A 82 16.61 -0.40 0.95
C ASP A 82 15.72 -1.59 0.55
N VAL A 83 14.42 -1.33 0.34
CA VAL A 83 13.40 -2.39 0.22
C VAL A 83 12.84 -2.55 -1.19
N VAL A 84 12.73 -1.47 -1.96
CA VAL A 84 12.15 -1.51 -3.32
C VAL A 84 12.97 -2.39 -4.24
N GLY A 85 12.29 -3.21 -5.05
CA GLY A 85 12.87 -4.24 -5.91
C GLY A 85 13.26 -5.53 -5.17
N GLY A 86 13.20 -5.56 -3.84
CA GLY A 86 13.38 -6.77 -3.05
C GLY A 86 12.06 -7.51 -2.79
N ASN A 87 12.18 -8.76 -2.35
CA ASN A 87 11.02 -9.55 -1.92
C ASN A 87 10.56 -9.13 -0.51
N LEU A 88 9.24 -9.09 -0.30
CA LEU A 88 8.58 -8.73 0.96
C LEU A 88 9.13 -9.52 2.16
N TYR A 89 9.22 -10.84 2.04
CA TYR A 89 9.68 -11.73 3.11
C TYR A 89 11.18 -11.58 3.37
N GLU A 90 11.97 -11.26 2.35
CA GLU A 90 13.41 -11.05 2.53
C GLU A 90 13.71 -9.72 3.21
N LYS A 91 13.05 -8.65 2.75
CA LYS A 91 13.32 -7.28 3.22
C LYS A 91 12.69 -6.98 4.56
N LEU A 92 11.45 -7.43 4.76
CA LEU A 92 10.64 -7.10 5.94
C LEU A 92 10.43 -8.32 6.84
N ALA A 93 10.76 -9.54 6.42
CA ALA A 93 10.42 -10.76 7.17
C ALA A 93 8.96 -10.78 7.64
N LEU A 94 8.07 -10.22 6.82
CA LEU A 94 6.68 -10.00 7.20
C LEU A 94 5.95 -11.34 7.22
N SER A 95 5.35 -11.72 8.34
CA SER A 95 4.61 -12.99 8.49
C SER A 95 3.22 -12.96 7.82
N ALA A 96 3.17 -12.61 6.53
CA ALA A 96 1.95 -12.29 5.79
C ALA A 96 1.44 -13.40 4.86
N GLU A 97 2.06 -14.59 4.87
CA GLU A 97 1.81 -15.65 3.88
C GLU A 97 0.32 -16.02 3.77
N GLN A 98 -0.33 -16.28 4.91
CA GLN A 98 -1.75 -16.64 4.92
C GLN A 98 -2.64 -15.46 4.50
N ALA A 99 -2.36 -14.25 5.00
CA ALA A 99 -3.15 -13.06 4.68
C ALA A 99 -3.07 -12.71 3.19
N LEU A 100 -1.88 -12.84 2.58
CA LEU A 100 -1.69 -12.60 1.14
C LEU A 100 -2.32 -13.68 0.28
N ALA A 101 -2.25 -14.95 0.68
CA ALA A 101 -2.95 -16.04 0.00
C ALA A 101 -4.47 -15.77 -0.02
N ASP A 102 -5.05 -15.42 1.12
CA ASP A 102 -6.45 -15.07 1.27
C ASP A 102 -6.88 -13.89 0.38
N VAL A 103 -6.09 -12.82 0.36
CA VAL A 103 -6.37 -11.62 -0.45
C VAL A 103 -6.37 -11.97 -1.93
N ARG A 104 -5.40 -12.77 -2.38
CA ARG A 104 -5.27 -13.21 -3.77
C ARG A 104 -6.40 -14.16 -4.19
N GLU A 105 -6.78 -15.10 -3.33
CA GLU A 105 -7.82 -16.09 -3.63
C GLU A 105 -9.20 -15.44 -3.76
N HIS A 106 -9.49 -14.47 -2.89
CA HIS A 106 -10.84 -13.90 -2.77
C HIS A 106 -10.98 -12.52 -3.41
N ASP A 107 -9.89 -11.93 -3.88
CA ASP A 107 -9.83 -10.53 -4.35
C ASP A 107 -10.48 -9.57 -3.32
N ALA A 108 -10.21 -9.83 -2.04
CA ALA A 108 -10.88 -9.18 -0.92
C ALA A 108 -9.87 -8.66 0.09
N ARG A 109 -10.15 -7.47 0.64
CA ARG A 109 -9.32 -6.88 1.70
C ARG A 109 -9.26 -7.77 2.94
N ARG A 110 -8.11 -7.78 3.61
CA ARG A 110 -7.91 -8.35 4.95
C ARG A 110 -7.44 -7.22 5.86
N LEU A 111 -8.13 -6.98 6.96
CA LEU A 111 -7.87 -5.85 7.85
C LEU A 111 -7.45 -6.35 9.23
N GLU A 112 -6.75 -5.52 9.98
CA GLU A 112 -6.43 -5.75 11.39
C GLU A 112 -5.70 -7.08 11.62
N GLN A 113 -4.73 -7.40 10.76
CA GLN A 113 -3.90 -8.60 10.91
C GLN A 113 -2.74 -8.30 11.85
N GLU A 114 -2.63 -9.02 12.96
CA GLU A 114 -1.45 -8.94 13.85
C GLU A 114 -0.34 -9.81 13.27
N LEU A 115 0.75 -9.19 12.84
CA LEU A 115 1.87 -9.85 12.18
C LEU A 115 3.20 -9.51 12.85
N THR A 116 4.26 -10.21 12.48
CA THR A 116 5.64 -9.87 12.83
C THR A 116 6.39 -9.33 11.61
N MET A 117 7.30 -8.39 11.84
CA MET A 117 8.16 -7.77 10.83
C MET A 117 9.55 -7.54 11.41
N ARG A 118 10.59 -7.56 10.59
CA ARG A 118 11.95 -7.20 10.97
C ARG A 118 12.27 -5.75 10.61
N ASN A 119 12.78 -4.99 11.57
CA ASN A 119 13.25 -3.62 11.36
C ASN A 119 14.71 -3.57 10.86
N ALA A 120 15.24 -2.37 10.61
CA ALA A 120 16.60 -2.16 10.13
C ALA A 120 17.69 -2.66 11.11
N ASP A 121 17.41 -2.69 12.41
CA ASP A 121 18.31 -3.24 13.43
C ASP A 121 18.31 -4.79 13.46
N GLY A 122 17.48 -5.42 12.62
CA GLY A 122 17.33 -6.87 12.58
C GLY A 122 16.43 -7.45 13.68
N VAL A 123 15.70 -6.59 14.40
CA VAL A 123 14.79 -7.00 15.49
C VAL A 123 13.41 -7.29 14.93
N GLU A 124 12.84 -8.43 15.33
CA GLU A 124 11.45 -8.76 15.05
C GLU A 124 10.52 -7.97 15.98
N VAL A 125 9.54 -7.28 15.39
CA VAL A 125 8.55 -6.44 16.05
C VAL A 125 7.15 -6.84 15.63
N THR A 126 6.18 -6.70 16.54
CA THR A 126 4.77 -6.88 16.21
C THR A 126 4.23 -5.64 15.51
N VAL A 127 3.42 -5.84 14.48
CA VAL A 127 2.77 -4.79 13.70
C VAL A 127 1.34 -5.18 13.38
N TRP A 128 0.48 -4.18 13.19
CA TRP A 128 -0.81 -4.35 12.52
C TRP A 128 -0.65 -4.19 11.02
N ALA A 129 -1.31 -5.06 10.25
CA ALA A 129 -1.30 -5.00 8.79
C ALA A 129 -2.71 -5.05 8.20
N ASP A 130 -2.98 -4.15 7.26
CA ASP A 130 -4.14 -4.22 6.37
C ASP A 130 -3.68 -4.46 4.93
N PHE A 131 -4.45 -5.25 4.19
CA PHE A 131 -4.16 -5.67 2.82
C PHE A 131 -5.29 -5.25 1.89
N PHE A 132 -4.95 -4.60 0.77
CA PHE A 132 -5.89 -4.13 -0.23
C PHE A 132 -5.47 -4.61 -1.62
N PRO A 133 -6.28 -5.45 -2.30
CA PRO A 133 -6.02 -5.81 -3.68
C PRO A 133 -6.15 -4.58 -4.58
N SER A 134 -5.35 -4.52 -5.65
CA SER A 134 -5.44 -3.42 -6.60
C SER A 134 -6.70 -3.55 -7.48
N PRO A 135 -7.54 -2.50 -7.59
CA PRO A 135 -8.75 -2.51 -8.43
C PRO A 135 -8.51 -2.67 -9.93
N ASP A 136 -7.28 -2.51 -10.43
CA ASP A 136 -6.94 -2.54 -11.86
C ASP A 136 -6.53 -3.95 -12.37
N MET A 137 -6.77 -5.00 -11.59
CA MET A 137 -6.42 -6.40 -11.91
C MET A 137 -4.91 -6.64 -12.19
N SER A 138 -4.04 -5.70 -11.82
CA SER A 138 -2.58 -5.86 -11.95
C SER A 138 -2.03 -7.03 -11.11
N GLY A 139 -2.78 -7.45 -10.09
CA GLY A 139 -2.32 -8.40 -9.07
C GLY A 139 -1.44 -7.74 -8.00
N ASP A 140 -1.27 -6.41 -8.06
CA ASP A 140 -0.59 -5.65 -7.02
C ASP A 140 -1.44 -5.62 -5.74
N ILE A 141 -0.78 -5.62 -4.59
CA ILE A 141 -1.42 -5.53 -3.28
C ILE A 141 -0.77 -4.40 -2.50
N LEU A 142 -1.60 -3.52 -1.94
CA LEU A 142 -1.19 -2.52 -0.97
C LEU A 142 -1.23 -3.16 0.42
N VAL A 143 -0.09 -3.14 1.11
CA VAL A 143 0.09 -3.56 2.49
C VAL A 143 0.29 -2.31 3.34
N ALA A 144 -0.62 -2.08 4.27
CA ALA A 144 -0.56 -0.98 5.23
C ALA A 144 -0.08 -1.50 6.58
N VAL A 145 1.15 -1.17 6.94
CA VAL A 145 1.82 -1.65 8.16
C VAL A 145 1.84 -0.55 9.20
N THR A 146 1.38 -0.86 10.41
CA THR A 146 1.29 0.09 11.53
C THR A 146 2.02 -0.49 12.73
N PRO A 147 2.96 0.24 13.36
CA PRO A 147 3.58 -0.21 14.60
C PRO A 147 2.54 -0.34 15.73
N VAL A 148 2.72 -1.34 16.60
CA VAL A 148 1.88 -1.59 17.79
C VAL A 148 2.32 -0.72 18.97
#